data_AF-A0A656HCG0-F1
#
_entry.id   AF-A0A656HCG0-F1
#
_cell.length_a   1.000
_cell.length_b   1.000
_cell.length_c   1.000
_cell.angle_alpha   90.00
_cell.angle_beta   90.00
_cell.angle_gamma   90.00
#
_symmetry.space_group_name_H-M   'P 1'
#
loop_
_entity.id
_entity.type
_entity.pdbx_description
1 polymer ?
#
loop_
_entity_poly.entity_id
_entity_poly.type
_entity_poly.pdbx_seq_one_letter_code
_entity_poly.pdbx_strand_id
1 'polypeptide(L)'
;MQPKLTKAIVILASAGLLALYQHFQPPANSGGQAKAPAASVNTASGGQQADDYPQAVAKIRQSATNPDAKFWTTVSGEVVKLLKDDREGSQHQRFLLKIAPDITLLVAHNIDLAERVPVQIGGEVIISGEYVWNNRGGVMHWTHHDPQGRRGGWIEYHNQRYE
;
A
#
# COMPACT_ATOMS: atom_id res chain seq x y z
N MET A 1 -8.42 43.64 23.59
CA MET A 1 -8.43 43.13 22.20
C MET A 1 -7.47 41.96 22.13
N GLN A 2 -7.97 40.74 21.91
CA GLN A 2 -7.13 39.55 21.72
C GLN A 2 -7.11 39.19 20.22
N PRO A 3 -5.94 38.93 19.59
CA PRO A 3 -5.91 38.36 18.26
C PRO A 3 -6.26 36.87 18.33
N LYS A 4 -7.29 36.47 17.58
CA LYS A 4 -7.63 35.06 17.35
C LYS A 4 -6.54 34.43 16.48
N LEU A 5 -5.74 33.53 17.04
CA LEU A 5 -4.85 32.66 16.26
C LEU A 5 -5.70 31.61 15.54
N THR A 6 -5.86 31.78 14.24
CA THR A 6 -6.46 30.82 13.33
C THR A 6 -5.61 29.54 13.32
N LYS A 7 -6.26 28.40 13.56
CA LYS A 7 -5.65 27.07 13.47
C LYS A 7 -5.13 26.84 12.04
N ALA A 8 -3.81 26.78 11.88
CA ALA A 8 -3.21 26.21 10.69
C ALA A 8 -3.32 24.68 10.80
N ILE A 9 -4.35 24.11 10.18
CA ILE A 9 -4.36 22.68 9.89
C ILE A 9 -3.40 22.50 8.72
N VAL A 10 -2.19 22.04 9.01
CA VAL A 10 -1.30 21.50 7.99
C VAL A 10 -1.90 20.17 7.55
N ILE A 11 -2.82 20.22 6.58
CA ILE A 11 -3.22 19.04 5.81
C ILE A 11 -2.03 18.74 4.91
N LEU A 12 -1.09 17.94 5.39
CA LEU A 12 -0.12 17.30 4.50
C LEU A 12 -0.94 16.40 3.57
N ALA A 13 -1.25 16.95 2.40
CA ALA A 13 -1.80 16.26 1.25
C ALA A 13 -0.77 15.23 0.77
N SER A 14 -0.56 14.16 1.54
CA SER A 14 0.35 13.09 1.16
C SER A 14 -0.20 12.30 -0.03
N ALA A 15 -1.51 12.31 -0.29
CA ALA A 15 -2.09 11.75 -1.51
C ALA A 15 -1.79 12.63 -2.74
N GLY A 16 -1.98 13.95 -2.63
CA GLY A 16 -1.67 14.90 -3.71
C GLY A 16 -0.18 14.97 -4.05
N LEU A 17 0.70 14.97 -3.04
CA LEU A 17 2.17 14.90 -3.24
C LEU A 17 2.60 13.57 -3.88
N LEU A 18 1.96 12.45 -3.53
CA LEU A 18 2.28 11.14 -4.09
C LEU A 18 1.75 10.98 -5.53
N ALA A 19 0.57 11.53 -5.84
CA ALA A 19 0.05 11.63 -7.20
C ALA A 19 0.94 12.52 -8.09
N LEU A 20 1.46 13.63 -7.55
CA LEU A 20 2.46 14.46 -8.25
C LEU A 20 3.79 13.69 -8.44
N TYR A 21 4.23 12.92 -7.45
CA TYR A 21 5.45 12.11 -7.54
C TYR A 21 5.33 10.96 -8.56
N GLN A 22 4.16 10.34 -8.70
CA GLN A 22 3.87 9.36 -9.75
C GLN A 22 3.90 10.00 -11.16
N HIS A 23 3.55 11.28 -11.28
CA HIS A 23 3.52 12.01 -12.56
C HIS A 23 4.90 12.50 -13.05
N PHE A 24 5.88 12.66 -12.15
CA PHE A 24 7.20 13.26 -12.44
C PHE A 24 8.38 12.28 -12.49
N GLN A 25 8.16 10.97 -12.58
CA GLN A 25 9.27 10.02 -12.79
C GLN A 25 9.80 10.13 -14.23
N PRO A 26 11.08 10.51 -14.46
CA PRO A 26 11.67 10.43 -15.79
C PRO A 26 11.85 8.97 -16.23
N PRO A 27 11.80 8.67 -17.53
CA PRO A 27 11.96 7.31 -18.03
C PRO A 27 13.35 6.77 -17.68
N ALA A 28 13.40 5.62 -17.01
CA ALA A 28 14.62 4.84 -16.91
C ALA A 28 14.96 4.28 -18.30
N ASN A 29 16.10 4.68 -18.85
CA ASN A 29 16.58 4.25 -20.15
C ASN A 29 16.93 2.75 -20.12
N SER A 30 16.28 1.98 -20.99
CA SER A 30 16.44 0.53 -21.14
C SER A 30 17.64 0.18 -22.04
N GLY A 31 18.49 -0.74 -21.59
CA GLY A 31 19.54 -1.37 -22.38
C GLY A 31 19.36 -2.90 -22.50
N GLY A 32 18.70 -3.34 -23.56
CA GLY A 32 19.07 -4.50 -24.40
C GLY A 32 18.96 -5.96 -23.93
N GLN A 33 17.95 -6.66 -24.48
CA GLN A 33 17.97 -7.95 -25.22
C GLN A 33 17.93 -9.35 -24.52
N ALA A 34 16.71 -9.94 -24.58
CA ALA A 34 16.27 -11.26 -25.10
C ALA A 34 16.88 -12.63 -24.68
N LYS A 35 16.04 -13.58 -24.21
CA LYS A 35 15.45 -14.75 -24.96
C LYS A 35 14.93 -15.86 -24.00
N ALA A 36 13.73 -16.40 -24.26
CA ALA A 36 13.01 -17.47 -23.51
C ALA A 36 13.51 -18.90 -23.85
N PRO A 37 12.91 -20.05 -23.41
CA PRO A 37 11.79 -20.32 -22.47
C PRO A 37 12.01 -21.52 -21.48
N ALA A 38 11.12 -21.75 -20.49
CA ALA A 38 10.64 -23.09 -20.07
C ALA A 38 9.68 -23.08 -18.84
N ALA A 39 8.54 -23.76 -19.05
CA ALA A 39 7.77 -24.61 -18.13
C ALA A 39 7.59 -24.26 -16.63
N SER A 40 6.33 -23.97 -16.30
CA SER A 40 5.53 -24.53 -15.21
C SER A 40 6.21 -24.89 -13.89
N VAL A 41 5.97 -24.07 -12.86
CA VAL A 41 5.91 -24.56 -11.48
C VAL A 41 4.59 -24.10 -10.86
N ASN A 42 3.63 -25.03 -10.80
CA ASN A 42 2.55 -24.96 -9.83
C ASN A 42 3.17 -25.18 -8.45
N THR A 43 3.52 -24.10 -7.75
CA THR A 43 3.95 -24.17 -6.35
C THR A 43 2.80 -23.74 -5.48
N ALA A 44 2.22 -24.69 -4.75
CA ALA A 44 1.36 -24.42 -3.61
C ALA A 44 2.12 -23.52 -2.63
N SER A 45 1.81 -22.23 -2.64
CA SER A 45 2.55 -21.17 -1.93
C SER A 45 1.99 -20.86 -0.55
N GLY A 46 1.14 -21.74 0.01
CA GLY A 46 0.47 -21.50 1.29
C GLY A 46 1.38 -21.52 2.52
N GLY A 47 2.60 -22.07 2.40
CA GLY A 47 3.53 -22.22 3.53
C GLY A 47 4.55 -21.08 3.72
N GLN A 48 4.97 -20.40 2.64
CA GLN A 48 6.02 -19.37 2.73
C GLN A 48 5.49 -17.99 3.12
N GLN A 49 4.22 -17.70 2.80
CA GLN A 49 3.65 -16.37 3.01
C GLN A 49 3.48 -16.02 4.50
N ALA A 50 3.22 -17.01 5.36
CA ALA A 50 3.03 -16.81 6.80
C ALA A 50 4.32 -16.40 7.52
N ASP A 51 5.47 -16.97 7.13
CA ASP A 51 6.79 -16.68 7.71
C ASP A 51 7.35 -15.33 7.23
N ASP A 52 6.87 -14.82 6.09
CA ASP A 52 7.28 -13.54 5.53
C ASP A 52 6.66 -12.34 6.28
N TYR A 53 5.47 -12.47 6.87
CA TYR A 53 4.80 -11.34 7.53
C TYR A 53 5.55 -10.80 8.75
N PRO A 54 6.09 -11.63 9.67
CA PRO A 54 6.90 -11.13 10.78
C PRO A 54 8.14 -10.36 10.31
N GLN A 55 8.79 -10.79 9.22
CA GLN A 55 9.94 -10.10 8.64
C GLN A 55 9.53 -8.75 8.01
N ALA A 56 8.40 -8.72 7.31
CA ALA A 56 7.81 -7.49 6.78
C ALA A 56 7.51 -6.48 7.91
N VAL A 57 6.87 -6.93 8.98
CA VAL A 57 6.57 -6.12 10.17
C VAL A 57 7.86 -5.58 10.81
N ALA A 58 8.91 -6.41 10.93
CA ALA A 58 10.20 -5.98 11.46
C ALA A 58 10.85 -4.90 10.58
N LYS A 59 10.83 -5.06 9.25
CA LYS A 59 11.35 -4.08 8.29
C LYS A 59 10.59 -2.75 8.34
N ILE A 60 9.25 -2.80 8.46
CA ILE A 60 8.43 -1.60 8.63
C ILE A 60 8.78 -0.89 9.95
N ARG A 61 8.92 -1.64 11.04
CA ARG A 61 9.33 -1.08 12.34
C ARG A 61 10.68 -0.39 12.29
N GLN A 62 11.67 -1.01 11.65
CA GLN A 62 13.01 -0.43 11.46
C GLN A 62 12.96 0.85 10.61
N SER A 63 11.95 1.00 9.76
CA SER A 63 11.77 2.15 8.89
C SER A 63 11.06 3.32 9.58
N ALA A 64 10.65 3.20 10.84
CA ALA A 64 9.82 4.19 11.54
C ALA A 64 10.43 5.60 11.63
N THR A 65 11.75 5.75 11.45
CA THR A 65 12.46 7.04 11.48
C THR A 65 13.13 7.40 10.16
N ASN A 66 12.88 6.64 9.09
CA ASN A 66 13.49 6.88 7.78
C ASN A 66 12.46 7.53 6.83
N PRO A 67 12.52 8.86 6.59
CA PRO A 67 11.58 9.55 5.74
C PRO A 67 11.62 9.12 4.27
N ASP A 68 12.73 8.52 3.83
CA ASP A 68 12.93 8.02 2.46
C ASP A 68 12.53 6.54 2.32
N ALA A 69 12.05 5.89 3.39
CA ALA A 69 11.71 4.49 3.35
C ALA A 69 10.51 4.23 2.44
N LYS A 70 10.82 3.55 1.34
CA LYS A 70 9.87 3.09 0.33
C LYS A 70 10.32 1.72 -0.17
N PHE A 71 9.45 0.71 -0.06
CA PHE A 71 9.77 -0.63 -0.53
C PHE A 71 8.52 -1.48 -0.68
N TRP A 72 8.60 -2.48 -1.54
CA TRP A 72 7.54 -3.47 -1.69
C TRP A 72 7.60 -4.54 -0.62
N THR A 73 6.43 -4.94 -0.16
CA THR A 73 6.27 -5.92 0.91
C THR A 73 4.88 -6.53 0.89
N THR A 74 4.73 -7.64 1.61
CA THR A 74 3.44 -8.28 1.87
C THR A 74 3.22 -8.32 3.37
N VAL A 75 2.05 -7.87 3.83
CA VAL A 75 1.67 -7.86 5.24
C VAL A 75 0.29 -8.51 5.42
N SER A 76 0.07 -9.11 6.58
CA SER A 76 -1.25 -9.55 7.04
C SER A 76 -1.68 -8.67 8.21
N GLY A 77 -2.97 -8.41 8.34
CA GLY A 77 -3.48 -7.74 9.53
C GLY A 77 -4.99 -7.51 9.54
N GLU A 78 -5.42 -6.95 10.66
CA GLU A 78 -6.82 -6.70 10.97
C GLU A 78 -7.23 -5.29 10.53
N VAL A 79 -8.35 -5.17 9.83
CA VAL A 79 -8.96 -3.89 9.51
C VAL A 79 -9.55 -3.25 10.77
N VAL A 80 -8.92 -2.20 11.29
CA VAL A 80 -9.35 -1.56 12.55
C VAL A 80 -10.22 -0.33 12.33
N LYS A 81 -10.25 0.23 11.11
CA LYS A 81 -11.12 1.38 10.78
C LYS A 81 -11.36 1.52 9.29
N LEU A 82 -12.62 1.71 8.91
CA LEU A 82 -12.99 2.17 7.56
C LEU A 82 -12.96 3.71 7.51
N LEU A 83 -12.37 4.25 6.46
CA LEU A 83 -12.33 5.70 6.22
C LEU A 83 -13.21 6.02 5.01
N LYS A 84 -13.61 7.29 4.88
CA LYS A 84 -14.27 7.76 3.65
C LYS A 84 -13.32 7.55 2.48
N ASP A 85 -13.84 7.11 1.33
CA ASP A 85 -13.06 7.05 0.10
C ASP A 85 -12.44 8.43 -0.20
N ASP A 86 -11.22 8.41 -0.72
CA ASP A 86 -10.65 9.58 -1.37
C ASP A 86 -11.23 9.68 -2.79
N ARG A 87 -11.69 10.86 -3.16
CA ARG A 87 -12.30 11.14 -4.47
C ARG A 87 -11.63 12.30 -5.18
N GLU A 88 -10.50 12.78 -4.68
CA GLU A 88 -9.69 13.80 -5.35
C GLU A 88 -8.71 13.13 -6.32
N GLY A 89 -8.86 13.38 -7.62
CA GLY A 89 -8.09 12.67 -8.64
C GLY A 89 -8.56 11.22 -8.80
N SER A 90 -7.62 10.26 -8.84
CA SER A 90 -7.99 8.84 -8.84
C SER A 90 -8.63 8.45 -7.51
N GLN A 91 -9.72 7.70 -7.58
CA GLN A 91 -10.49 7.31 -6.40
C GLN A 91 -9.76 6.21 -5.63
N HIS A 92 -9.70 6.37 -4.31
CA HIS A 92 -9.08 5.38 -3.44
C HIS A 92 -10.01 4.98 -2.30
N GLN A 93 -10.23 3.67 -2.15
CA GLN A 93 -10.73 3.12 -0.91
C GLN A 93 -9.65 3.24 0.17
N ARG A 94 -10.06 3.70 1.37
CA ARG A 94 -9.14 3.89 2.50
C ARG A 94 -9.61 3.16 3.74
N PHE A 95 -8.67 2.50 4.41
CA PHE A 95 -8.89 1.90 5.71
C PHE A 95 -7.58 1.81 6.50
N LEU A 96 -7.69 1.64 7.82
CA LEU A 96 -6.55 1.41 8.69
C LEU A 96 -6.39 -0.08 8.94
N LEU A 97 -5.16 -0.56 8.77
CA LEU A 97 -4.77 -1.95 8.95
C LEU A 97 -3.80 -2.06 10.11
N LYS A 98 -4.13 -2.84 11.14
CA LYS A 98 -3.24 -3.14 12.25
C LYS A 98 -2.49 -4.43 11.96
N ILE A 99 -1.18 -4.33 11.78
CA ILE A 99 -0.30 -5.47 11.45
C ILE A 99 0.51 -5.95 12.66
N ALA A 100 0.57 -5.15 13.72
CA ALA A 100 1.24 -5.43 14.98
C ALA A 100 0.62 -4.56 16.10
N PRO A 101 0.88 -4.85 17.40
CA PRO A 101 0.38 -4.02 18.50
C PRO A 101 0.74 -2.53 18.38
N ASP A 102 1.90 -2.23 17.80
CA ASP A 102 2.50 -0.91 17.68
C ASP A 102 2.46 -0.32 16.25
N ILE A 103 1.95 -1.07 15.26
CA ILE A 103 1.99 -0.65 13.85
C ILE A 103 0.59 -0.69 13.22
N THR A 104 0.14 0.48 12.77
CA THR A 104 -1.07 0.66 11.97
C THR A 104 -0.70 1.36 10.67
N LEU A 105 -1.09 0.78 9.54
CA LEU A 105 -0.88 1.34 8.21
C LEU A 105 -2.17 1.97 7.69
N LEU A 106 -2.04 3.06 6.92
CA LEU A 106 -3.11 3.48 6.02
C LEU A 106 -3.03 2.64 4.74
N VAL A 107 -4.13 2.01 4.34
CA VAL A 107 -4.25 1.39 3.02
C VAL A 107 -4.93 2.36 2.08
N ALA A 108 -4.36 2.57 0.89
CA ALA A 108 -4.90 3.38 -0.19
C ALA A 108 -5.02 2.51 -1.46
N HIS A 109 -6.19 1.90 -1.65
CA HIS A 109 -6.47 1.00 -2.76
C HIS A 109 -7.21 1.75 -3.87
N ASN A 110 -6.61 1.86 -5.04
CA ASN A 110 -7.17 2.60 -6.17
C ASN A 110 -8.35 1.82 -6.78
N ILE A 111 -9.57 2.35 -6.60
CA ILE A 111 -10.82 1.72 -7.03
C ILE A 111 -11.25 2.14 -8.45
N ASP A 112 -10.46 2.97 -9.13
CA ASP A 112 -10.61 3.15 -10.58
C ASP A 112 -9.91 2.03 -11.35
N LEU A 113 -8.91 1.38 -10.74
CA LEU A 113 -8.07 0.34 -11.35
C LEU A 113 -8.45 -1.08 -10.92
N ALA A 114 -9.04 -1.24 -9.74
CA ALA A 114 -9.40 -2.51 -9.14
C ALA A 114 -10.78 -2.47 -8.50
N GLU A 115 -11.41 -3.63 -8.30
CA GLU A 115 -12.68 -3.70 -7.59
C GLU A 115 -12.53 -3.29 -6.12
N ARG A 116 -13.50 -2.51 -5.61
CA ARG A 116 -13.55 -2.14 -4.19
C ARG A 116 -13.62 -3.39 -3.32
N VAL A 117 -12.69 -3.51 -2.37
CA VAL A 117 -12.65 -4.64 -1.45
C VAL A 117 -13.78 -4.52 -0.43
N PRO A 118 -14.63 -5.54 -0.22
CA PRO A 118 -15.74 -5.51 0.73
C PRO A 118 -15.29 -5.74 2.19
N VAL A 119 -14.15 -5.16 2.58
CA VAL A 119 -13.59 -5.28 3.93
C VAL A 119 -14.54 -4.73 5.00
N GLN A 120 -14.50 -5.35 6.17
CA GLN A 120 -15.23 -4.95 7.37
C GLN A 120 -14.26 -4.76 8.53
N ILE A 121 -14.65 -3.96 9.53
CA ILE A 121 -13.87 -3.82 10.77
C ILE A 121 -13.78 -5.20 11.44
N GLY A 122 -12.58 -5.59 11.88
CA GLY A 122 -12.28 -6.92 12.42
C GLY A 122 -11.95 -7.97 11.34
N GLY A 123 -12.04 -7.62 10.06
CA GLY A 123 -11.66 -8.50 8.96
C GLY A 123 -10.16 -8.61 8.82
N GLU A 124 -9.65 -9.83 8.66
CA GLU A 124 -8.25 -10.11 8.32
C GLU A 124 -8.04 -9.98 6.81
N VAL A 125 -7.01 -9.26 6.41
CA VAL A 125 -6.58 -9.14 5.00
C VAL A 125 -5.09 -9.40 4.86
N ILE A 126 -4.72 -9.91 3.70
CA ILE A 126 -3.32 -9.94 3.26
C ILE A 126 -3.17 -8.91 2.14
N ILE A 127 -2.15 -8.08 2.23
CA ILE A 127 -1.89 -7.01 1.26
C ILE A 127 -0.48 -7.15 0.74
N SER A 128 -0.35 -7.25 -0.58
CA SER A 128 0.90 -7.03 -1.30
C SER A 128 0.87 -5.65 -1.94
N GLY A 129 1.93 -4.87 -1.76
CA GLY A 129 2.00 -3.52 -2.31
C GLY A 129 3.30 -2.83 -1.97
N GLU A 130 3.32 -1.53 -2.21
CA GLU A 130 4.43 -0.66 -1.84
C GLU A 130 4.13 0.00 -0.50
N TYR A 131 5.04 -0.14 0.46
CA TYR A 131 5.05 0.63 1.70
C TYR A 131 5.77 1.96 1.44
N VAL A 132 5.22 3.05 1.97
CA VAL A 132 5.86 4.37 2.03
C VAL A 132 5.72 4.93 3.43
N TRP A 133 6.84 5.41 3.99
CA TRP A 133 6.85 6.03 5.31
C TRP A 133 6.03 7.33 5.35
N ASN A 134 5.39 7.58 6.49
CA ASN A 134 4.93 8.91 6.91
C ASN A 134 4.99 9.01 8.44
N ASN A 135 4.80 10.21 8.97
CA ASN A 135 4.76 10.46 10.43
C ASN A 135 3.48 9.93 11.12
N ARG A 136 2.72 9.04 10.49
CA ARG A 136 1.46 8.45 10.96
C ARG A 136 1.43 6.92 10.85
N GLY A 137 2.58 6.27 10.70
CA GLY A 137 2.70 4.80 10.67
C GLY A 137 2.95 4.19 9.28
N GLY A 138 2.86 4.99 8.22
CA GLY A 138 3.10 4.56 6.84
C GLY A 138 1.82 4.28 6.03
N VAL A 139 2.00 4.18 4.72
CA VAL A 139 0.94 3.92 3.74
C VAL A 139 1.28 2.66 2.94
N MET A 140 0.30 1.77 2.77
CA MET A 140 0.32 0.75 1.72
C MET A 140 -0.45 1.27 0.50
N HIS A 141 0.23 1.35 -0.63
CA HIS A 141 -0.35 1.73 -1.92
C HIS A 141 0.14 0.78 -3.02
N TRP A 142 -0.25 1.02 -4.28
CA TRP A 142 -0.02 0.07 -5.38
C TRP A 142 -0.56 -1.33 -5.09
N THR A 143 -1.67 -1.40 -4.37
CA THR A 143 -2.35 -2.65 -4.01
C THR A 143 -3.30 -3.10 -5.13
N HIS A 144 -2.88 -2.90 -6.38
CA HIS A 144 -3.61 -3.20 -7.61
C HIS A 144 -2.62 -3.55 -8.72
N HIS A 145 -3.10 -4.13 -9.80
CA HIS A 145 -2.33 -4.38 -11.00
C HIS A 145 -1.86 -3.05 -11.63
N ASP A 146 -0.60 -2.96 -12.07
CA ASP A 146 -0.13 -1.82 -12.87
C ASP A 146 -0.60 -2.02 -14.32
N PRO A 147 -1.43 -1.14 -14.91
CA PRO A 147 -1.89 -1.27 -16.29
C PRO A 147 -0.76 -1.34 -17.33
N GLN A 148 0.44 -0.88 -16.97
CA GLN A 148 1.64 -0.95 -17.82
C GLN A 148 2.48 -2.21 -17.58
N GLY A 149 2.08 -3.07 -16.64
CA GLY A 149 2.71 -4.36 -16.36
C GLY A 149 4.08 -4.29 -15.70
N ARG A 150 4.49 -3.16 -15.11
CA ARG A 150 5.83 -3.04 -14.50
C ARG A 150 5.86 -3.72 -13.13
N ARG A 151 4.95 -3.31 -12.24
CA ARG A 151 4.80 -3.91 -10.92
C ARG A 151 3.46 -3.56 -10.29
N GLY A 152 2.73 -4.57 -9.85
CA GLY A 152 1.46 -4.43 -9.15
C GLY A 152 1.45 -5.13 -7.80
N GLY A 153 0.39 -4.89 -7.05
CA GLY A 153 0.07 -5.52 -5.79
C GLY A 153 -1.39 -5.96 -5.78
N TRP A 154 -1.87 -6.37 -4.63
CA TRP A 154 -3.22 -6.93 -4.48
C TRP A 154 -3.66 -6.89 -3.03
N ILE A 155 -4.97 -7.00 -2.81
CA ILE A 155 -5.57 -7.25 -1.49
C ILE A 155 -6.28 -8.60 -1.55
N GLU A 156 -6.03 -9.45 -0.57
CA GLU A 156 -6.73 -10.71 -0.40
C GLU A 156 -7.61 -10.63 0.85
N TYR A 157 -8.91 -10.89 0.67
CA TYR A 157 -9.92 -10.88 1.72
C TYR A 157 -10.85 -12.07 1.53
N HIS A 158 -11.02 -12.89 2.59
CA HIS A 158 -11.82 -14.12 2.53
C HIS A 158 -11.48 -15.04 1.34
N ASN A 159 -10.18 -15.24 1.08
CA ASN A 159 -9.65 -16.03 -0.04
C ASN A 159 -9.99 -15.50 -1.45
N GLN A 160 -10.49 -14.26 -1.55
CA GLN A 160 -10.68 -13.58 -2.82
C GLN A 160 -9.64 -12.47 -2.97
N ARG A 161 -9.01 -12.43 -4.15
CA ARG A 161 -8.02 -11.41 -4.51
C ARG A 161 -8.66 -10.28 -5.31
N TYR A 162 -8.24 -9.05 -5.00
CA TYR A 162 -8.66 -7.80 -5.62
C TYR A 162 -7.41 -7.07 -6.10
N GLU A 163 -7.32 -6.81 -7.41
CA GLU A 163 -6.20 -6.12 -8.08
C GLU A 163 -6.60 -5.44 -9.38
#